data_AF-A0A645HSM6-F1
#
_entry.id   AF-A0A645HSM6-F1
#
_cell.length_a   1.000
_cell.length_b   1.000
_cell.length_c   1.000
_cell.angle_alpha   90.00
_cell.angle_beta   90.00
_cell.angle_gamma   90.00
#
_symmetry.space_group_name_H-M   'P 1'
#
loop_
_entity.id
_entity.type
_entity.pdbx_description
1 polymer ?
#
loop_
_entity_poly.entity_id
_entity_poly.type
_entity_poly.pdbx_seq_one_letter_code
_entity_poly.pdbx_strand_id
1 'polypeptide(L)' 'MADLPDAFGLLQRKYADNYPSLISFITGPSRTGDIERILVLGAHGPKRLTILCVD' A
#
# COMPACT_ATOMS: atom_id res chain seq x y z
N MET A 1 2.27 12.89 -5.75
CA MET A 1 3.14 11.89 -5.09
C MET A 1 3.53 10.91 -6.16
N ALA A 2 4.76 11.02 -6.67
CA ALA A 2 5.17 10.25 -7.84
C ALA A 2 5.63 8.84 -7.45
N ASP A 3 6.16 8.67 -6.23
CA ASP A 3 6.73 7.42 -5.75
C ASP A 3 6.71 7.29 -4.20
N LEU A 4 7.33 6.22 -3.69
CA LEU A 4 7.45 5.96 -2.25
C LEU A 4 8.34 6.99 -1.51
N PRO A 5 9.53 7.40 -2.03
CA PRO A 5 10.30 8.49 -1.43
C PRO A 5 9.49 9.77 -1.22
N ASP A 6 8.72 10.20 -2.22
CA ASP A 6 7.82 11.36 -2.08
C ASP A 6 6.80 11.15 -0.96
N ALA A 7 6.28 9.93 -0.82
CA ALA A 7 5.33 9.54 0.22
C ALA A 7 5.90 9.68 1.62
N PHE A 8 7.11 9.18 1.82
CA PHE A 8 7.81 9.32 3.09
C PHE A 8 8.12 10.79 3.39
N GLY A 9 8.48 11.57 2.35
CA GLY A 9 8.66 13.02 2.48
C GLY A 9 7.39 13.72 2.98
N LEU A 10 6.21 13.35 2.50
CA LEU A 10 4.94 13.89 3.01
C LEU A 10 4.64 13.45 4.44
N LEU A 11 4.86 12.18 4.77
CA LEU A 11 4.67 11.68 6.14
C LEU A 11 5.58 12.42 7.13
N GLN A 12 6.85 12.60 6.78
CA GLN A 12 7.81 13.30 7.63
C GLN A 12 7.41 14.76 7.85
N ARG A 13 6.96 15.47 6.79
CA ARG A 13 6.48 16.86 6.92
C ARG A 13 5.18 16.96 7.74
N LYS A 14 4.28 15.99 7.60
CA LYS A 14 2.98 15.98 8.29
C LYS A 14 3.11 15.66 9.77
N TYR A 15 3.97 14.72 10.13
CA TYR A 15 4.05 14.17 11.48
C TYR A 15 5.26 14.63 12.28
N ALA A 16 6.38 15.03 11.63
CA ALA A 16 7.60 15.52 12.26
C ALA A 16 8.01 14.69 13.50
N ASP A 17 8.03 15.31 14.69
CA ASP A 17 8.40 14.66 15.96
C ASP A 17 7.35 13.61 16.42
N ASN A 18 6.12 13.69 15.92
CA ASN A 18 5.03 12.76 16.21
C ASN A 18 4.90 11.68 15.11
N TYR A 19 6.03 11.15 14.65
CA TYR A 19 6.08 10.15 13.59
C TYR A 19 5.40 8.84 14.05
N PRO A 20 4.50 8.24 13.24
CA PRO A 20 3.79 7.04 13.65
C PRO A 20 4.76 5.84 13.81
N SER A 21 4.53 5.06 14.86
CA SER A 21 5.32 3.85 15.16
C SER A 21 5.10 2.70 14.17
N LEU A 22 4.01 2.77 13.39
CA LEU A 22 3.66 1.80 12.37
C LEU A 22 3.17 2.49 11.10
N ILE A 23 3.78 2.15 9.98
CA ILE A 23 3.32 2.51 8.63
C ILE A 23 3.11 1.21 7.87
N SER A 24 1.89 0.97 7.38
CA SER A 24 1.55 -0.22 6.60
C SER A 24 1.31 0.14 5.15
N PHE A 25 1.86 -0.68 4.24
CA PHE A 25 1.65 -0.56 2.81
C PHE A 25 0.62 -1.61 2.37
N ILE A 26 -0.54 -1.13 1.92
CA ILE A 26 -1.58 -1.99 1.35
C ILE A 26 -1.48 -1.87 -0.17
N THR A 27 -1.11 -2.96 -0.83
CA THR A 27 -1.09 -3.07 -2.29
C THR A 27 -2.31 -3.85 -2.79
N GLY A 28 -2.58 -3.76 -4.09
CA GLY A 28 -3.64 -4.55 -4.72
C GLY A 28 -3.34 -6.06 -4.73
N PRO A 29 -4.31 -6.91 -5.10
CA PRO A 29 -4.13 -8.35 -5.17
C PRO A 29 -2.90 -8.71 -6.02
N SER A 30 -2.07 -9.62 -5.52
CA SER A 30 -0.90 -10.11 -6.23
C SER A 30 -1.31 -10.74 -7.56
N ARG A 31 -0.48 -10.57 -8.58
CA ARG A 31 -0.58 -11.28 -9.86
C ARG A 31 0.59 -12.24 -9.92
N THR A 32 0.31 -13.53 -9.79
CA THR A 32 1.34 -14.57 -9.88
C THR A 32 1.06 -15.43 -11.11
N GLY A 33 1.95 -15.37 -12.11
CA GLY A 33 1.94 -16.26 -13.28
C GLY A 33 2.95 -17.41 -13.17
N ASP A 34 3.59 -17.54 -12.02
CA ASP A 34 4.72 -18.45 -11.76
C ASP A 34 4.26 -19.88 -11.42
N ILE A 35 2.98 -20.07 -11.08
CA ILE A 35 2.38 -21.39 -10.88
C ILE A 35 1.63 -21.76 -12.16
N GLU A 36 2.08 -22.83 -12.81
CA GLU A 36 1.41 -23.45 -13.97
C GLU A 36 1.22 -22.56 -15.21
N ARG A 37 1.90 -21.40 -15.29
CA ARG A 37 1.82 -20.41 -16.39
C ARG A 37 0.42 -19.82 -16.59
N ILE A 38 -0.46 -19.95 -15.61
CA ILE A 38 -1.78 -19.32 -15.62
C ILE A 38 -1.67 -18.06 -14.76
N LEU A 39 -2.15 -16.94 -15.27
CA LEU A 39 -2.22 -15.71 -14.47
C LEU A 39 -3.27 -15.92 -13.37
N VAL A 40 -2.81 -16.18 -12.15
CA VAL A 40 -3.68 -16.24 -10.98
C VAL A 40 -3.66 -14.87 -10.31
N LEU A 41 -4.83 -14.24 -10.27
CA LEU A 41 -5.06 -12.99 -9.52
C LEU A 41 -5.49 -13.32 -8.09
N GLY A 42 -4.79 -12.73 -7.11
CA GLY A 42 -5.32 -12.57 -5.75
C GLY A 42 -4.94 -13.62 -4.72
N ALA A 43 -3.74 -14.19 -4.77
CA ALA A 43 -3.22 -15.03 -3.68
C ALA A 43 -2.94 -14.23 -2.40
N HIS A 44 -2.47 -12.99 -2.53
CA HIS A 44 -2.20 -12.06 -1.41
C HIS A 44 -2.77 -10.67 -1.69
N GLY A 45 -3.27 -10.00 -0.64
CA GLY A 45 -3.85 -8.66 -0.70
C GLY A 45 -5.37 -8.66 -0.46
N PRO A 46 -5.97 -7.50 -0.16
CA PRO A 46 -7.40 -7.42 0.13
C PRO A 46 -8.25 -7.68 -1.11
N LYS A 47 -9.24 -8.57 -0.99
CA LYS A 47 -10.26 -8.79 -2.04
C LYS A 47 -11.14 -7.54 -2.27
N ARG A 48 -11.37 -6.77 -1.20
CA ARG A 48 -12.06 -5.47 -1.21
C ARG A 48 -11.41 -4.55 -0.17
N LEU A 49 -11.21 -3.29 -0.54
CA LEU A 49 -10.70 -2.23 0.32
C LEU A 49 -11.67 -1.05 0.25
N THR A 50 -12.18 -0.60 1.39
CA THR A 50 -13.00 0.61 1.49
C THR A 50 -12.19 1.69 2.21
N ILE A 51 -12.02 2.85 1.58
CA ILE A 51 -11.31 3.99 2.15
C ILE A 51 -12.34 5.05 2.53
N LEU A 52 -12.35 5.44 3.80
CA LEU A 52 -13.16 6.55 4.29
C LEU A 52 -12.21 7.72 4.59
N CYS A 53 -12.30 8.77 3.79
CA CYS A 53 -11.61 10.02 4.04
C CYS A 53 -12.56 10.97 4.77
N VAL A 54 -12.11 11.46 5.92
CA VAL A 54 -12.82 12.47 6.71
C VAL A 54 -11.88 13.68 6.88
N ASP A 55 -12.47 14.86 7.03
CA ASP A 55 -11.77 16.13 7.27
C ASP A 55 -11.57 16.36 8.77
#